data_AF-A0A3D2UGP2-F1
#
_entry.id   AF-A0A3D2UGP2-F1
#
_cell.length_a   1.000
_cell.length_b   1.000
_cell.length_c   1.000
_cell.angle_alpha   90.00
_cell.angle_beta   90.00
_cell.angle_gamma   90.00
#
_symmetry.space_group_name_H-M   'P 1'
#
loop_
_entity.id
_entity.type
_entity.pdbx_description
1 polymer ?
#
loop_
_entity_poly.entity_id
_entity_poly.type
_entity_poly.pdbx_seq_one_letter_code
_entity_poly.pdbx_strand_id
1 'polypeptide(L)'
;MIGIAAAGFAYFTRSAGLPMVFSLFAWLAINGRRRSLVISGIGLGIPMLAWWLRGRGDGVAQYSEEFWMINPYDPSQGTIDVIGLLPRIVENASVYVLQHGPAGIVGAGAGSLLLPIGLAMAITALVGWGLSVRERVGVSEIFFPMYSGLILVWPVVWAGDRFLLPLYPLVFFYGAVAIRGLNRWLSPAVTSLVSALVLLVLVLPAAENWLDTNRESGACELVAAERGPWACYGARVGYFLQAANWSSDGLPDSVSVLTRKPRHFYLLSGHSSRTFPFDVDPESHLRLADAVGARYVLLDQWDGQAARYVGAAVNARPGAFCFVRGFGQPRDGGAQLLGILPPELRESPSRGGESVDGVQGCPESFINPNSGGRPYLPSLRIPLLESLD
;
A
#
# COMPACT_ATOMS: atom_id res chain seq x y z
N MET A 1 23.91 12.15 -17.96
CA MET A 1 22.90 11.35 -18.70
C MET A 1 22.42 10.17 -17.86
N ILE A 2 23.26 9.19 -17.52
CA ILE A 2 22.85 8.01 -16.71
C ILE A 2 22.15 8.41 -15.40
N GLY A 3 22.76 9.30 -14.60
CA GLY A 3 22.15 9.75 -13.33
C GLY A 3 20.81 10.50 -13.49
N ILE A 4 20.61 11.18 -14.62
CA ILE A 4 19.33 11.85 -14.94
C ILE A 4 18.28 10.79 -15.25
N ALA A 5 18.61 9.81 -16.09
CA ALA A 5 17.71 8.70 -16.41
C ALA A 5 17.32 7.91 -15.15
N ALA A 6 18.29 7.57 -14.29
CA ALA A 6 18.03 6.87 -13.03
C ALA A 6 17.10 7.66 -12.09
N ALA A 7 17.33 8.96 -11.92
CA ALA A 7 16.43 9.81 -11.13
C ALA A 7 15.02 9.90 -11.74
N GLY A 8 14.93 9.95 -13.07
CA GLY A 8 13.67 9.88 -13.81
C GLY A 8 12.93 8.56 -13.57
N PHE A 9 13.61 7.42 -13.72
CA PHE A 9 13.04 6.10 -13.44
C PHE A 9 12.56 5.99 -11.98
N ALA A 10 13.32 6.51 -11.02
CA ALA A 10 12.89 6.53 -9.62
C ALA A 10 11.57 7.30 -9.44
N TYR A 11 11.45 8.49 -10.02
CA TYR A 11 10.23 9.32 -9.92
C TYR A 11 9.03 8.72 -10.66
N PHE A 12 9.22 8.24 -11.89
CA PHE A 12 8.13 7.70 -12.70
C PHE A 12 7.67 6.29 -12.28
N THR A 13 8.50 5.56 -11.54
CA THR A 13 8.07 4.30 -10.90
C THR A 13 7.22 4.60 -9.66
N ARG A 14 7.61 5.60 -8.86
CA ARG A 14 6.86 6.00 -7.67
C ARG A 14 7.17 7.45 -7.29
N SER A 15 6.17 8.19 -6.84
CA SER A 15 6.33 9.57 -6.34
C SER A 15 7.36 9.69 -5.20
N ALA A 16 7.59 8.60 -4.46
CA ALA A 16 8.67 8.48 -3.47
C ALA A 16 10.10 8.65 -4.04
N GLY A 17 10.28 8.69 -5.38
CA GLY A 17 11.53 9.05 -6.04
C GLY A 17 11.83 10.56 -6.05
N LEU A 18 10.87 11.40 -5.65
CA LEU A 18 11.03 12.85 -5.63
C LEU A 18 12.23 13.36 -4.79
N PRO A 19 12.56 12.80 -3.61
CA PRO A 19 13.78 13.15 -2.88
C PRO A 19 15.06 12.94 -3.70
N MET A 20 15.13 11.93 -4.57
CA MET A 20 16.28 11.71 -5.45
C MET A 20 16.42 12.82 -6.48
N VAL A 21 15.30 13.22 -7.07
CA VAL A 21 15.25 14.35 -8.01
C VAL A 21 15.73 15.62 -7.31
N PHE A 22 15.17 15.97 -6.15
CA PHE A 22 15.61 17.13 -5.37
C PHE A 22 17.10 17.07 -5.01
N SER A 23 17.59 15.91 -4.60
CA SER A 23 19.00 15.73 -4.20
C SER A 23 19.95 15.95 -5.38
N LEU A 24 19.58 15.48 -6.58
CA LEU A 24 20.34 15.75 -7.79
C LEU A 24 20.38 17.26 -8.11
N PHE A 25 19.23 17.94 -8.09
CA PHE A 25 19.15 19.37 -8.38
C PHE A 25 19.93 20.20 -7.35
N ALA A 26 19.73 19.94 -6.06
CA ALA A 26 20.42 20.61 -4.97
C ALA A 26 21.94 20.41 -5.08
N TRP A 27 22.40 19.17 -5.30
CA TRP A 27 23.82 18.87 -5.48
C TRP A 27 24.42 19.59 -6.68
N LEU A 28 23.73 19.60 -7.84
CA LEU A 28 24.19 20.31 -9.03
C LEU A 28 24.29 21.82 -8.80
N ALA A 29 23.32 22.40 -8.08
CA ALA A 29 23.29 23.82 -7.74
C ALA A 29 24.43 24.19 -6.78
N ILE A 30 24.61 23.44 -5.69
CA ILE A 30 25.68 23.63 -4.70
C ILE A 30 27.06 23.55 -5.35
N ASN A 31 27.26 22.62 -6.29
CA ASN A 31 28.53 22.45 -7.00
C ASN A 31 28.69 23.37 -8.23
N GLY A 32 27.77 24.33 -8.44
CA GLY A 32 27.87 25.30 -9.54
C GLY A 32 27.77 24.71 -10.95
N ARG A 33 27.23 23.49 -11.12
CA ARG A 33 27.19 22.77 -12.41
C ARG A 33 26.01 23.21 -13.28
N ARG A 34 25.98 24.50 -13.66
CA ARG A 34 24.86 25.15 -14.36
C ARG A 34 24.39 24.42 -15.62
N ARG A 35 25.32 23.99 -16.49
CA ARG A 35 24.97 23.26 -17.72
C ARG A 35 24.25 21.94 -17.42
N SER A 36 24.77 21.17 -16.47
CA SER A 36 24.14 19.91 -16.04
C SER A 36 22.81 20.16 -15.34
N LEU A 37 22.68 21.24 -14.56
CA LEU A 37 21.43 21.64 -13.93
C LEU A 37 20.34 21.92 -14.97
N VAL A 38 20.67 22.68 -16.03
CA VAL A 38 19.74 22.96 -17.13
C VAL A 38 19.36 21.70 -17.90
N ILE A 39 20.34 20.84 -18.23
CA ILE A 39 20.08 19.57 -18.92
C ILE A 39 19.19 18.65 -18.08
N SER A 40 19.45 18.51 -16.78
CA SER A 40 18.60 17.76 -15.86
C SER A 40 17.21 18.39 -15.74
N GLY A 41 17.14 19.73 -15.69
CA GLY A 41 15.89 20.50 -15.65
C GLY A 41 15.00 20.23 -16.85
N ILE A 42 15.55 20.27 -18.06
CA ILE A 42 14.82 19.94 -19.29
C ILE A 42 14.46 18.45 -19.31
N GLY A 43 15.45 17.57 -19.06
CA GLY A 43 15.30 16.12 -19.19
C GLY A 43 14.33 15.47 -18.19
N LEU A 44 14.18 16.05 -16.99
CA LEU A 44 13.22 15.58 -15.98
C LEU A 44 11.98 16.46 -15.92
N GLY A 45 12.15 17.78 -15.93
CA GLY A 45 11.06 18.73 -15.71
C GLY A 45 9.98 18.67 -16.78
N ILE A 46 10.35 18.54 -18.07
CA ILE A 46 9.35 18.47 -19.15
C ILE A 46 8.49 17.20 -19.02
N PRO A 47 9.06 15.97 -18.92
CA PRO A 47 8.26 14.77 -18.69
C PRO A 47 7.43 14.84 -17.40
N MET A 48 7.99 15.36 -16.30
CA MET A 48 7.28 15.45 -15.02
C MET A 48 6.08 16.39 -15.12
N LEU A 49 6.25 17.54 -15.78
CA LEU A 49 5.16 18.49 -16.02
C LEU A 49 4.10 17.88 -16.93
N ALA A 50 4.50 17.22 -18.02
CA ALA A 50 3.56 16.56 -18.93
C ALA A 50 2.74 15.48 -18.21
N TRP A 51 3.39 14.67 -17.37
CA TRP A 51 2.72 13.66 -16.54
C TRP A 51 1.74 14.28 -15.54
N TRP A 52 2.16 15.33 -14.85
CA TRP A 52 1.30 16.04 -13.91
C TRP A 52 0.10 16.71 -14.59
N LEU A 53 0.29 17.32 -15.76
CA LEU A 53 -0.80 17.89 -16.56
C LEU A 53 -1.78 16.82 -17.03
N ARG A 54 -1.29 15.64 -17.44
CA ARG A 54 -2.13 14.48 -17.76
C ARG A 54 -2.98 14.03 -16.56
N GLY A 55 -2.41 14.07 -15.35
CA GLY A 55 -3.10 13.62 -14.13
C GLY A 55 -4.14 14.59 -13.56
N ARG A 56 -4.28 15.80 -14.13
CA ARG A 56 -5.30 16.76 -13.70
C ARG A 56 -6.68 16.33 -14.18
N GLY A 57 -7.56 15.94 -13.24
CA GLY A 57 -8.96 15.60 -13.50
C GLY A 57 -9.32 14.13 -13.28
N ASP A 58 -8.34 13.22 -13.36
CA ASP A 58 -8.58 11.76 -13.31
C ASP A 58 -8.30 11.12 -11.93
N GLY A 59 -8.23 11.92 -10.84
CA GLY A 59 -7.95 11.42 -9.49
C GLY A 59 -6.53 10.89 -9.26
N VAL A 60 -5.65 10.95 -10.26
CA VAL A 60 -4.24 10.49 -10.19
C VAL A 60 -3.36 11.36 -9.27
N ALA A 61 -3.85 12.53 -8.86
CA ALA A 61 -3.16 13.49 -7.99
C ALA A 61 -3.59 13.45 -6.50
N GLN A 62 -4.18 12.36 -6.01
CA GLN A 62 -4.72 12.30 -4.63
C GLN A 62 -3.67 12.18 -3.51
N TYR A 63 -2.41 11.84 -3.82
CA TYR A 63 -1.36 11.71 -2.79
C TYR A 63 -1.10 12.99 -2.00
N SER A 64 -1.32 14.18 -2.59
CA SER A 64 -1.13 15.45 -1.87
C SER A 64 -2.20 15.69 -0.80
N GLU A 65 -3.41 15.18 -1.01
CA GLU A 65 -4.50 15.29 -0.02
C GLU A 65 -4.30 14.27 1.10
N GLU A 66 -3.98 13.02 0.72
CA GLU A 66 -3.67 11.93 1.67
C GLU A 66 -2.52 12.30 2.62
N PHE A 67 -1.55 13.09 2.15
CA PHE A 67 -0.46 13.60 2.98
C PHE A 67 -0.95 14.35 4.21
N TRP A 68 -2.01 15.14 4.09
CA TRP A 68 -2.56 15.94 5.17
C TRP A 68 -3.59 15.19 6.01
N MET A 69 -4.08 14.02 5.60
CA MET A 69 -5.08 13.27 6.37
C MET A 69 -4.45 12.68 7.64
N ILE A 70 -5.18 12.71 8.76
CA ILE A 70 -4.76 12.01 9.99
C ILE A 70 -4.68 10.50 9.72
N ASN A 71 -5.73 9.95 9.13
CA ASN A 71 -5.80 8.55 8.70
C ASN A 71 -6.48 8.45 7.33
N PRO A 72 -5.76 8.08 6.25
CA PRO A 72 -6.36 7.92 4.93
C PRO A 72 -7.43 6.82 4.83
N TYR A 73 -7.44 5.86 5.77
CA TYR A 73 -8.49 4.86 5.88
C TYR A 73 -9.69 5.32 6.69
N ASP A 74 -9.61 6.51 7.30
CA ASP A 74 -10.68 7.12 8.08
C ASP A 74 -10.73 8.65 7.92
N PRO A 75 -11.19 9.15 6.75
CA PRO A 75 -11.16 10.58 6.45
C PRO A 75 -11.96 11.46 7.42
N SER A 76 -12.93 10.90 8.16
CA SER A 76 -13.70 11.66 9.16
C SER A 76 -12.87 12.14 10.35
N GLN A 77 -11.66 11.60 10.54
CA GLN A 77 -10.70 12.13 11.52
C GLN A 77 -10.15 13.50 11.11
N GLY A 78 -10.34 13.91 9.86
CA GLY A 78 -9.90 15.20 9.36
C GLY A 78 -8.43 15.21 8.97
N THR A 79 -7.89 16.42 8.87
CA THR A 79 -6.53 16.69 8.41
C THR A 79 -5.66 17.28 9.51
N ILE A 80 -4.35 17.02 9.44
CA ILE A 80 -3.35 17.72 10.22
C ILE A 80 -3.00 19.06 9.57
N ASP A 81 -2.60 20.03 10.39
CA ASP A 81 -1.93 21.25 9.96
C ASP A 81 -0.39 21.07 10.02
N VAL A 82 0.34 22.16 9.80
CA VAL A 82 1.81 22.15 9.84
C VAL A 82 2.34 21.80 11.23
N ILE A 83 1.65 22.19 12.30
CA ILE A 83 2.04 21.88 13.69
C ILE A 83 1.78 20.40 13.99
N GLY A 84 0.69 19.85 13.46
CA GLY A 84 0.32 18.44 13.53
C GLY A 84 1.29 17.49 12.84
N LEU A 85 2.25 18.00 12.04
CA LEU A 85 3.37 17.20 11.53
C LEU A 85 4.35 16.81 12.63
N LEU A 86 4.49 17.59 13.71
CA LEU A 86 5.49 17.30 14.76
C LEU A 86 5.20 15.99 15.49
N PRO A 87 3.98 15.73 16.02
CA PRO A 87 3.66 14.42 16.61
C PRO A 87 3.88 13.28 15.63
N ARG A 88 3.49 13.46 14.36
CA ARG A 88 3.69 12.47 13.30
C ARG A 88 5.16 12.15 13.06
N ILE A 89 6.01 13.17 13.00
CA ILE A 89 7.46 12.99 12.84
C ILE A 89 8.03 12.19 14.02
N VAL A 90 7.63 12.52 15.25
CA VAL A 90 8.10 11.83 16.45
C VAL A 90 7.62 10.37 16.47
N GLU A 91 6.36 10.13 16.13
CA GLU A 91 5.78 8.79 16.07
C GLU A 91 6.40 7.93 14.97
N ASN A 92 6.54 8.46 13.75
CA ASN A 92 7.25 7.74 12.70
C ASN A 92 8.73 7.52 13.06
N ALA A 93 9.40 8.50 13.65
CA ALA A 93 10.80 8.34 14.07
C ALA A 93 10.94 7.22 15.10
N SER A 94 10.05 7.15 16.10
CA SER A 94 10.07 6.09 17.09
C SER A 94 9.79 4.73 16.45
N VAL A 95 8.78 4.62 15.60
CA VAL A 95 8.41 3.36 14.93
C VAL A 95 9.51 2.89 13.98
N TYR A 96 10.10 3.77 13.16
CA TYR A 96 11.19 3.39 12.26
C TYR A 96 12.47 3.02 12.99
N VAL A 97 12.86 3.75 14.04
CA VAL A 97 14.08 3.46 14.79
C VAL A 97 13.91 2.21 15.64
N LEU A 98 12.76 2.03 16.31
CA LEU A 98 12.61 0.99 17.33
C LEU A 98 11.99 -0.31 16.80
N GLN A 99 11.29 -0.26 15.67
CA GLN A 99 10.54 -1.40 15.14
C GLN A 99 10.87 -1.69 13.67
N HIS A 100 10.42 -0.85 12.74
CA HIS A 100 10.49 -1.19 11.30
C HIS A 100 11.91 -1.27 10.75
N GLY A 101 12.81 -0.37 11.18
CA GLY A 101 14.20 -0.34 10.74
C GLY A 101 14.97 -1.60 11.09
N PRO A 102 15.07 -1.97 12.38
CA PRO A 102 15.71 -3.22 12.76
C PRO A 102 14.95 -4.44 12.24
N ALA A 103 13.61 -4.46 12.26
CA ALA A 103 12.83 -5.62 11.81
C ALA A 103 13.02 -5.93 10.33
N GLY A 104 13.18 -4.92 9.46
CA GLY A 104 13.45 -5.15 8.04
C GLY A 104 14.85 -5.69 7.74
N ILE A 105 15.75 -5.78 8.73
CA ILE A 105 17.08 -6.41 8.59
C ILE A 105 17.10 -7.76 9.30
N VAL A 106 16.82 -7.76 10.60
CA VAL A 106 16.99 -8.94 11.46
C VAL A 106 15.71 -9.76 11.63
N GLY A 107 14.61 -9.34 11.00
CA GLY A 107 13.30 -9.97 11.16
C GLY A 107 12.50 -9.41 12.33
N ALA A 108 11.17 -9.37 12.18
CA ALA A 108 10.27 -8.94 13.27
C ALA A 108 10.29 -9.89 14.48
N GLY A 109 10.68 -11.16 14.28
CA GLY A 109 10.83 -12.17 15.32
C GLY A 109 11.99 -11.95 16.28
N ALA A 110 12.90 -10.99 16.01
CA ALA A 110 14.07 -10.72 16.86
C ALA A 110 13.72 -10.13 18.25
N GLY A 111 12.45 -9.80 18.50
CA GLY A 111 11.93 -9.47 19.83
C GLY A 111 12.69 -8.32 20.50
N SER A 112 13.29 -8.59 21.67
CA SER A 112 13.99 -7.59 22.46
C SER A 112 15.26 -7.03 21.82
N LEU A 113 15.81 -7.70 20.79
CA LEU A 113 16.98 -7.23 20.05
C LEU A 113 16.67 -6.05 19.11
N LEU A 114 15.40 -5.85 18.75
CA LEU A 114 15.01 -4.78 17.82
C LEU A 114 15.41 -3.39 18.35
N LEU A 115 15.13 -3.11 19.62
CA LEU A 115 15.42 -1.82 20.24
C LEU A 115 16.92 -1.46 20.24
N PRO A 116 17.84 -2.29 20.79
CA PRO A 116 19.26 -1.95 20.81
C PRO A 116 19.87 -1.89 19.39
N ILE A 117 19.45 -2.78 18.48
CA ILE A 117 19.91 -2.76 17.07
C ILE A 117 19.45 -1.48 16.40
N GLY A 118 18.18 -1.13 16.55
CA GLY A 118 17.57 0.06 15.97
C GLY A 118 18.24 1.35 16.42
N LEU A 119 18.46 1.50 17.73
CA LEU A 119 19.19 2.64 18.29
C LEU A 119 20.64 2.69 17.78
N ALA A 120 21.36 1.56 17.79
CA ALA A 120 22.73 1.50 17.31
C ALA A 120 22.83 1.88 15.82
N MET A 121 21.90 1.40 14.99
CA MET A 121 21.82 1.75 13.57
C MET A 121 21.54 3.23 13.37
N ALA A 122 20.56 3.80 14.08
CA ALA A 122 20.22 5.21 13.95
C ALA A 122 21.42 6.11 14.36
N ILE A 123 22.04 5.80 15.50
CA ILE A 123 23.21 6.56 16.00
C ILE A 123 24.37 6.46 15.02
N THR A 124 24.75 5.24 14.59
CA THR A 124 25.89 5.06 13.70
C THR A 124 25.64 5.65 12.31
N ALA A 125 24.41 5.58 11.79
CA ALA A 125 24.05 6.23 10.54
C ALA A 125 24.13 7.76 10.64
N LEU A 126 23.61 8.37 11.71
CA LEU A 126 23.68 9.82 11.92
C LEU A 126 25.12 10.31 12.13
N VAL A 127 25.92 9.59 12.91
CA VAL A 127 27.35 9.89 13.11
C VAL A 127 28.11 9.78 11.78
N GLY A 128 27.92 8.69 11.03
CA GLY A 128 28.57 8.46 9.76
C GLY A 128 28.18 9.47 8.68
N TRP A 129 26.90 9.84 8.63
CA TRP A 129 26.40 10.91 7.76
C TRP A 129 27.03 12.25 8.14
N GLY A 130 27.08 12.59 9.43
CA GLY A 130 27.72 13.82 9.92
C GLY A 130 29.22 13.89 9.62
N LEU A 131 29.93 12.76 9.70
CA LEU A 131 31.33 12.67 9.27
C LEU A 131 31.47 12.86 7.75
N SER A 132 30.61 12.22 6.96
CA SER A 132 30.65 12.29 5.49
C SER A 132 30.34 13.70 4.98
N VAL A 133 29.34 14.38 5.54
CA VAL A 133 28.97 15.77 5.21
C VAL A 133 30.13 16.74 5.43
N ARG A 134 30.91 16.54 6.51
CA ARG A 134 32.07 17.39 6.82
C ARG A 134 33.20 17.23 5.80
N GLU A 135 33.31 16.07 5.16
CA GLU A 135 34.30 15.84 4.11
C GLU A 135 33.81 16.36 2.76
N ARG A 136 32.59 15.98 2.37
CA ARG A 136 31.99 16.40 1.09
C ARG A 136 30.48 16.20 1.08
N VAL A 137 29.75 17.22 0.66
CA VAL A 137 28.32 17.10 0.36
C VAL A 137 28.12 16.53 -1.05
N GLY A 138 27.75 15.25 -1.11
CA GLY A 138 27.32 14.56 -2.32
C GLY A 138 25.80 14.49 -2.47
N VAL A 139 25.34 13.72 -3.45
CA VAL A 139 23.90 13.46 -3.65
C VAL A 139 23.36 12.61 -2.50
N SER A 140 24.13 11.63 -2.01
CA SER A 140 23.74 10.75 -0.90
C SER A 140 23.53 11.52 0.41
N GLU A 141 24.36 12.52 0.67
CA GLU A 141 24.30 13.35 1.87
C GLU A 141 23.06 14.26 1.89
N ILE A 142 22.51 14.58 0.72
CA ILE A 142 21.25 15.33 0.57
C ILE A 142 20.06 14.35 0.53
N PHE A 143 20.18 13.24 -0.19
CA PHE A 143 19.11 12.25 -0.34
C PHE A 143 18.74 11.62 0.99
N PHE A 144 19.72 11.25 1.80
CA PHE A 144 19.48 10.63 3.10
C PHE A 144 18.52 11.44 3.98
N PRO A 145 18.78 12.72 4.32
CA PRO A 145 17.85 13.51 5.12
C PRO A 145 16.56 13.87 4.37
N MET A 146 16.57 14.07 3.05
CA MET A 146 15.34 14.39 2.30
C MET A 146 14.36 13.22 2.26
N TYR A 147 14.85 12.00 2.00
CA TYR A 147 14.02 10.81 1.98
C TYR A 147 13.61 10.40 3.39
N SER A 148 14.50 10.55 4.38
CA SER A 148 14.15 10.36 5.80
C SER A 148 13.04 11.32 6.21
N GLY A 149 13.15 12.61 5.86
CA GLY A 149 12.10 13.60 6.09
C GLY A 149 10.77 13.17 5.48
N LEU A 150 10.77 12.74 4.21
CA LEU A 150 9.56 12.27 3.52
C LEU A 150 8.84 11.15 4.27
N ILE A 151 9.56 10.11 4.72
CA ILE A 151 8.92 8.98 5.42
C ILE A 151 8.45 9.36 6.83
N LEU A 152 9.08 10.35 7.48
CA LEU A 152 8.70 10.82 8.80
C LEU A 152 7.41 11.65 8.80
N VAL A 153 7.10 12.33 7.69
CA VAL A 153 5.86 13.11 7.54
C VAL A 153 4.70 12.31 6.93
N TRP A 154 4.96 11.08 6.49
CA TRP A 154 3.95 10.21 5.88
C TRP A 154 2.94 9.69 6.93
N PRO A 155 1.65 9.45 6.58
CA PRO A 155 0.68 8.93 7.52
C PRO A 155 1.16 7.65 8.23
N VAL A 156 1.12 7.64 9.57
CA VAL A 156 1.71 6.58 10.41
C VAL A 156 1.07 5.22 10.15
N VAL A 157 -0.23 5.19 9.84
CA VAL A 157 -0.96 3.95 9.49
C VAL A 157 -0.41 3.23 8.25
N TRP A 158 0.43 3.90 7.47
CA TRP A 158 1.11 3.32 6.31
C TRP A 158 2.58 2.98 6.56
N ALA A 159 3.13 3.36 7.71
CA ALA A 159 4.49 3.06 8.10
C ALA A 159 4.78 1.56 7.95
N GLY A 160 5.99 1.27 7.51
CA GLY A 160 6.43 -0.10 7.25
C GLY A 160 7.89 -0.15 6.83
N ASP A 161 8.54 -1.27 7.11
CA ASP A 161 9.91 -1.59 6.73
C ASP A 161 10.23 -1.32 5.25
N ARG A 162 9.27 -1.58 4.34
CA ARG A 162 9.41 -1.33 2.90
C ARG A 162 9.78 0.12 2.56
N PHE A 163 9.43 1.10 3.40
CA PHE A 163 9.79 2.49 3.17
C PHE A 163 11.24 2.78 3.56
N LEU A 164 11.91 1.94 4.34
CA LEU A 164 13.34 2.07 4.63
C LEU A 164 14.23 1.41 3.57
N LEU A 165 13.67 0.62 2.65
CA LEU A 165 14.45 -0.07 1.61
C LEU A 165 15.42 0.86 0.85
N PRO A 166 15.03 2.06 0.42
CA PRO A 166 15.96 2.98 -0.26
C PRO A 166 17.04 3.56 0.66
N LEU A 167 16.85 3.54 1.98
CA LEU A 167 17.80 4.06 2.96
C LEU A 167 18.80 3.01 3.44
N TYR A 168 18.46 1.72 3.44
CA TYR A 168 19.34 0.68 3.98
C TYR A 168 20.78 0.72 3.43
N PRO A 169 21.04 0.85 2.13
CA PRO A 169 22.41 0.95 1.62
C PRO A 169 23.19 2.13 2.24
N LEU A 170 22.52 3.26 2.46
CA LEU A 170 23.13 4.44 3.07
C LEU A 170 23.28 4.30 4.59
N VAL A 171 22.31 3.68 5.27
CA VAL A 171 22.42 3.34 6.70
C VAL A 171 23.64 2.45 6.94
N PHE A 172 23.84 1.40 6.13
CA PHE A 172 25.01 0.53 6.24
C PHE A 172 26.31 1.25 5.87
N PHE A 173 26.30 2.04 4.80
CA PHE A 173 27.47 2.82 4.39
C PHE A 173 27.90 3.81 5.49
N TYR A 174 26.98 4.62 6.01
CA TYR A 174 27.28 5.56 7.08
C TYR A 174 27.62 4.83 8.39
N GLY A 175 26.97 3.71 8.70
CA GLY A 175 27.36 2.85 9.81
C GLY A 175 28.82 2.41 9.72
N ALA A 176 29.26 1.98 8.53
CA ALA A 176 30.66 1.62 8.28
C ALA A 176 31.62 2.81 8.39
N VAL A 177 31.22 4.01 7.91
CA VAL A 177 31.99 5.25 8.10
C VAL A 177 32.16 5.56 9.59
N ALA A 178 31.10 5.45 10.38
CA ALA A 178 31.14 5.68 11.83
C ALA A 178 32.08 4.69 12.54
N ILE A 179 31.98 3.39 12.20
CA ILE A 179 32.86 2.35 12.78
C ILE A 179 34.32 2.61 12.39
N ARG A 180 34.62 2.94 11.13
CA ARG A 180 36.00 3.30 10.72
C ARG A 180 36.52 4.55 11.44
N GLY A 181 35.63 5.49 11.78
CA GLY A 181 35.95 6.65 12.60
C GLY A 181 36.54 6.28 13.96
N LEU A 182 36.27 5.08 14.48
CA LEU A 182 36.84 4.58 15.73
C LEU A 182 38.37 4.41 15.68
N ASN A 183 38.98 4.31 14.49
CA ASN A 183 40.43 4.26 14.33
C ASN A 183 41.18 5.50 14.87
N ARG A 184 40.46 6.57 15.20
CA ARG A 184 41.03 7.74 15.90
C ARG A 184 41.35 7.45 17.37
N TRP A 185 40.69 6.45 17.96
CA TRP A 185 40.82 6.10 19.38
C TRP A 185 41.22 4.64 19.62
N LEU A 186 40.93 3.76 18.66
CA LEU A 186 41.21 2.32 18.73
C LEU A 186 42.19 1.90 17.64
N SER A 187 42.88 0.78 17.84
CA SER A 187 43.74 0.22 16.80
C SER A 187 42.89 -0.37 15.65
N PRO A 188 43.40 -0.42 14.41
CA PRO A 188 42.67 -0.98 13.28
C PRO A 188 42.22 -2.44 13.48
N ALA A 189 42.98 -3.22 14.25
CA ALA A 189 42.63 -4.60 14.59
C ALA A 189 41.37 -4.67 15.47
N VAL A 190 41.26 -3.79 16.48
CA VAL A 190 40.08 -3.71 17.34
C VAL A 190 38.87 -3.24 16.54
N THR A 191 39.02 -2.22 15.68
CA THR A 191 37.93 -1.76 14.81
C THR A 191 37.45 -2.85 13.85
N SER A 192 38.36 -3.68 13.33
CA SER A 192 38.01 -4.81 12.47
C SER A 192 37.24 -5.88 13.24
N LEU A 193 37.65 -6.18 14.48
CA LEU A 193 36.91 -7.09 15.36
C LEU A 193 35.51 -6.57 15.67
N VAL A 194 35.38 -5.28 16.02
CA VAL A 194 34.06 -4.64 16.24
C VAL A 194 33.19 -4.73 14.99
N SER A 195 33.76 -4.47 13.81
CA SER A 195 33.04 -4.58 12.54
C SER A 195 32.54 -6.01 12.29
N ALA A 196 33.37 -7.01 12.56
CA ALA A 196 33.01 -8.42 12.42
C ALA A 196 31.90 -8.82 13.41
N LEU A 197 31.96 -8.36 14.66
CA LEU A 197 30.94 -8.61 15.67
C LEU A 197 29.60 -7.95 15.30
N VAL A 198 29.62 -6.69 14.85
CA VAL A 198 28.41 -6.00 14.36
C VAL A 198 27.80 -6.74 13.18
N LEU A 199 28.62 -7.17 12.22
CA LEU A 199 28.14 -7.95 11.07
C LEU A 199 27.50 -9.26 11.55
N LEU A 200 28.12 -9.97 12.50
CA LEU A 200 27.58 -11.21 13.04
C LEU A 200 26.22 -11.00 13.74
N VAL A 201 26.10 -9.95 14.56
CA VAL A 201 24.84 -9.58 15.25
C VAL A 201 23.71 -9.27 14.28
N LEU A 202 24.03 -8.71 13.10
CA LEU A 202 23.03 -8.43 12.07
C LEU A 202 22.73 -9.66 11.21
N VAL A 203 23.75 -10.42 10.81
CA VAL A 203 23.61 -11.52 9.84
C VAL A 203 22.97 -12.76 10.46
N LEU A 204 23.29 -13.12 11.71
CA LEU A 204 22.75 -14.36 12.30
C LEU A 204 21.21 -14.33 12.40
N PRO A 205 20.57 -13.31 13.00
CA PRO A 205 19.12 -13.28 13.08
C PRO A 205 18.47 -13.04 11.70
N ALA A 206 19.11 -12.25 10.83
CA ALA A 206 18.64 -12.06 9.46
C ALA A 206 18.62 -13.39 8.68
N ALA A 207 19.64 -14.23 8.85
CA ALA A 207 19.71 -15.55 8.23
C ALA A 207 18.65 -16.50 8.78
N GLU A 208 18.43 -16.51 10.10
CA GLU A 208 17.35 -17.27 10.73
C GLU A 208 15.98 -16.84 10.19
N ASN A 209 15.68 -15.54 10.21
CA ASN A 209 14.44 -15.00 9.67
C ASN A 209 14.26 -15.32 8.18
N TRP A 210 15.33 -15.23 7.38
CA TRP A 210 15.30 -15.58 5.96
C TRP A 210 15.01 -17.06 5.74
N LEU A 211 15.62 -17.95 6.53
CA LEU A 211 15.35 -19.39 6.46
C LEU A 211 13.89 -19.70 6.79
N ASP A 212 13.34 -19.08 7.84
CA ASP A 212 11.95 -19.29 8.23
C ASP A 212 10.97 -18.71 7.19
N THR A 213 11.21 -17.49 6.73
CA THR A 213 10.40 -16.85 5.67
C THR A 213 10.41 -17.68 4.39
N ASN A 214 11.56 -18.25 4.01
CA ASN A 214 11.65 -19.12 2.84
C ASN A 214 10.93 -20.45 3.01
N ARG A 215 10.97 -21.04 4.21
CA ARG A 215 10.22 -22.27 4.51
C ARG A 215 8.71 -22.02 4.44
N GLU A 216 8.24 -20.93 5.04
CA GLU A 216 6.83 -20.52 4.97
C GLU A 216 6.40 -20.22 3.53
N SER A 217 7.24 -19.49 2.78
CA SER A 217 6.97 -19.18 1.37
C SER A 217 6.93 -20.43 0.50
N GLY A 218 7.85 -21.39 0.70
CA GLY A 218 7.85 -22.65 -0.01
C GLY A 218 6.66 -23.55 0.34
N ALA A 219 6.25 -23.58 1.62
CA ALA A 219 5.02 -24.27 2.03
C ALA A 219 3.80 -23.63 1.37
N CYS A 220 3.76 -22.30 1.29
CA CYS A 220 2.70 -21.58 0.61
C CYS A 220 2.69 -21.84 -0.91
N GLU A 221 3.85 -21.92 -1.56
CA GLU A 221 3.96 -22.20 -3.00
C GLU A 221 3.34 -23.55 -3.35
N LEU A 222 3.56 -24.58 -2.54
CA LEU A 222 2.93 -25.90 -2.72
C LEU A 222 1.40 -25.82 -2.62
N VAL A 223 0.89 -25.12 -1.60
CA VAL A 223 -0.55 -24.93 -1.41
C VAL A 223 -1.14 -24.10 -2.57
N ALA A 224 -0.41 -23.10 -3.05
CA ALA A 224 -0.82 -22.26 -4.17
C ALA A 224 -0.82 -23.00 -5.50
N ALA A 225 0.10 -23.94 -5.70
CA ALA A 225 0.13 -24.80 -6.89
C ALA A 225 -1.08 -25.74 -6.95
N GLU A 226 -1.53 -26.26 -5.80
CA GLU A 226 -2.67 -27.17 -5.73
C GLU A 226 -4.03 -26.46 -5.68
N ARG A 227 -4.11 -25.33 -4.95
CA ARG A 227 -5.37 -24.66 -4.58
C ARG A 227 -5.48 -23.22 -5.10
N GLY A 228 -4.52 -22.81 -5.92
CA GLY A 228 -4.51 -21.53 -6.62
C GLY A 228 -3.78 -20.43 -5.84
N PRO A 229 -3.45 -19.32 -6.52
CA PRO A 229 -2.49 -18.30 -6.03
C PRO A 229 -2.88 -17.60 -4.73
N TRP A 230 -4.14 -17.72 -4.32
CA TRP A 230 -4.68 -17.04 -3.15
C TRP A 230 -4.87 -17.94 -1.93
N ALA A 231 -4.58 -19.23 -2.04
CA ALA A 231 -4.93 -20.21 -1.02
C ALA A 231 -4.27 -19.95 0.35
N CYS A 232 -3.11 -19.28 0.39
CA CYS A 232 -2.42 -18.92 1.64
C CYS A 232 -2.94 -17.65 2.30
N TYR A 233 -3.80 -16.86 1.64
CA TYR A 233 -4.25 -15.55 2.16
C TYR A 233 -5.41 -15.65 3.17
N GLY A 234 -5.84 -16.88 3.50
CA GLY A 234 -6.89 -17.16 4.47
C GLY A 234 -8.32 -16.94 3.95
N ALA A 235 -9.30 -17.31 4.78
CA ALA A 235 -10.70 -17.40 4.37
C ALA A 235 -11.30 -16.06 3.92
N ARG A 236 -10.98 -14.95 4.59
CA ARG A 236 -11.49 -13.59 4.26
C ARG A 236 -11.16 -13.18 2.83
N VAL A 237 -9.91 -13.38 2.42
CA VAL A 237 -9.49 -13.13 1.03
C VAL A 237 -10.11 -14.17 0.11
N GLY A 238 -10.16 -15.44 0.52
CA GLY A 238 -10.85 -16.51 -0.21
C GLY A 238 -12.29 -16.18 -0.60
N TYR A 239 -13.09 -15.63 0.31
CA TYR A 239 -14.49 -15.27 0.04
C TYR A 239 -14.64 -14.05 -0.87
N PHE A 240 -13.74 -13.06 -0.75
CA PHE A 240 -13.66 -11.96 -1.72
C PHE A 240 -13.44 -12.49 -3.15
N LEU A 241 -12.53 -13.45 -3.31
CA LEU A 241 -12.18 -14.01 -4.61
C LEU A 241 -13.29 -14.87 -5.18
N GLN A 242 -13.95 -15.67 -4.33
CA GLN A 242 -15.14 -16.42 -4.72
C GLN A 242 -16.24 -15.48 -5.21
N ALA A 243 -16.45 -14.35 -4.53
CA ALA A 243 -17.40 -13.34 -4.96
C ALA A 243 -17.04 -12.77 -6.33
N ALA A 244 -15.78 -12.34 -6.51
CA ALA A 244 -15.32 -11.80 -7.78
C ALA A 244 -15.42 -12.82 -8.93
N ASN A 245 -14.99 -14.06 -8.72
CA ASN A 245 -15.04 -15.11 -9.74
C ASN A 245 -16.48 -15.48 -10.11
N TRP A 246 -17.37 -15.62 -9.12
CA TRP A 246 -18.78 -15.89 -9.38
C TRP A 246 -19.43 -14.75 -10.17
N SER A 247 -19.08 -13.50 -9.86
CA SER A 247 -19.64 -12.33 -10.54
C SER A 247 -19.37 -12.27 -12.04
N SER A 248 -18.32 -12.93 -12.56
CA SER A 248 -18.05 -13.02 -14.00
C SER A 248 -19.28 -13.44 -14.80
N ASP A 249 -19.94 -14.51 -14.35
CA ASP A 249 -21.08 -15.08 -15.06
C ASP A 249 -22.40 -14.82 -14.31
N GLY A 250 -22.32 -14.58 -13.00
CA GLY A 250 -23.47 -14.38 -12.10
C GLY A 250 -24.14 -13.02 -12.24
N LEU A 251 -23.40 -12.00 -12.70
CA LEU A 251 -23.93 -10.66 -12.90
C LEU A 251 -24.20 -10.39 -14.40
N PRO A 252 -25.16 -9.51 -14.73
CA PRO A 252 -25.34 -9.03 -16.10
C PRO A 252 -24.06 -8.38 -16.65
N ASP A 253 -23.89 -8.41 -17.97
CA ASP A 253 -22.76 -7.77 -18.65
C ASP A 253 -22.74 -6.25 -18.44
N SER A 254 -21.55 -5.66 -18.50
CA SER A 254 -21.33 -4.20 -18.46
C SER A 254 -21.79 -3.49 -17.18
N VAL A 255 -21.85 -4.22 -16.06
CA VAL A 255 -22.17 -3.63 -14.75
C VAL A 255 -20.90 -3.19 -14.03
N SER A 256 -21.04 -2.20 -13.15
CA SER A 256 -19.95 -1.75 -12.27
C SER A 256 -20.20 -2.15 -10.82
N VAL A 257 -19.12 -2.57 -10.14
CA VAL A 257 -19.14 -3.04 -8.75
C VAL A 257 -18.30 -2.10 -7.87
N LEU A 258 -18.90 -1.62 -6.77
CA LEU A 258 -18.16 -0.92 -5.72
C LEU A 258 -17.52 -1.95 -4.78
N THR A 259 -16.21 -1.85 -4.55
CA THR A 259 -15.48 -2.86 -3.78
C THR A 259 -14.19 -2.30 -3.20
N ARG A 260 -13.69 -2.90 -2.11
CA ARG A 260 -12.45 -2.47 -1.46
C ARG A 260 -11.21 -2.61 -2.34
N LYS A 261 -11.18 -3.60 -3.25
CA LYS A 261 -10.03 -3.93 -4.11
C LYS A 261 -10.43 -3.96 -5.60
N PRO A 262 -10.75 -2.81 -6.21
CA PRO A 262 -11.35 -2.75 -7.55
C PRO A 262 -10.48 -3.38 -8.65
N ARG A 263 -9.15 -3.23 -8.58
CA ARG A 263 -8.23 -3.85 -9.54
C ARG A 263 -8.23 -5.38 -9.46
N HIS A 264 -8.31 -5.95 -8.26
CA HIS A 264 -8.37 -7.40 -8.09
C HIS A 264 -9.71 -7.94 -8.57
N PHE A 265 -10.80 -7.23 -8.23
CA PHE A 265 -12.15 -7.61 -8.67
C PHE A 265 -12.26 -7.57 -10.20
N TYR A 266 -11.77 -6.52 -10.85
CA TYR A 266 -11.75 -6.41 -12.32
C TYR A 266 -10.98 -7.56 -12.98
N LEU A 267 -9.77 -7.87 -12.49
CA LEU A 267 -8.95 -8.94 -13.07
C LEU A 267 -9.62 -10.33 -12.99
N LEU A 268 -10.42 -10.56 -11.96
CA LEU A 268 -11.06 -11.85 -11.70
C LEU A 268 -12.46 -11.97 -12.31
N SER A 269 -13.19 -10.87 -12.39
CA SER A 269 -14.59 -10.85 -12.81
C SER A 269 -14.82 -10.28 -14.20
N GLY A 270 -13.88 -9.49 -14.75
CA GLY A 270 -14.08 -8.70 -15.96
C GLY A 270 -14.94 -7.44 -15.76
N HIS A 271 -15.59 -7.27 -14.61
CA HIS A 271 -16.48 -6.13 -14.35
C HIS A 271 -15.72 -4.89 -13.92
N SER A 272 -16.08 -3.74 -14.52
CA SER A 272 -15.57 -2.43 -14.09
C SER A 272 -15.81 -2.25 -12.59
N SER A 273 -14.84 -1.70 -11.89
CA SER A 273 -14.89 -1.63 -10.43
C SER A 273 -14.28 -0.34 -9.90
N ARG A 274 -14.83 0.18 -8.81
CA ARG A 274 -14.31 1.35 -8.09
C ARG A 274 -14.34 1.12 -6.58
N THR A 275 -13.53 1.86 -5.85
CA THR A 275 -13.60 1.86 -4.38
C THR A 275 -14.85 2.60 -3.93
N PHE A 276 -15.61 2.04 -2.99
CA PHE A 276 -16.71 2.75 -2.32
C PHE A 276 -16.18 3.95 -1.51
N PRO A 277 -17.02 4.96 -1.21
CA PRO A 277 -16.61 6.08 -0.37
C PRO A 277 -16.25 5.62 1.05
N PHE A 278 -15.20 6.20 1.64
CA PHE A 278 -14.89 6.04 3.07
C PHE A 278 -15.73 7.01 3.91
N ASP A 279 -17.03 6.87 3.77
CA ASP A 279 -18.07 7.66 4.43
C ASP A 279 -19.14 6.72 4.98
N VAL A 280 -19.68 7.02 6.15
CA VAL A 280 -20.77 6.23 6.76
C VAL A 280 -22.14 6.70 6.29
N ASP A 281 -22.22 7.89 5.67
CA ASP A 281 -23.44 8.41 5.07
C ASP A 281 -23.86 7.58 3.83
N PRO A 282 -25.03 6.92 3.85
CA PRO A 282 -25.51 6.16 2.70
C PRO A 282 -25.66 7.00 1.44
N GLU A 283 -26.00 8.30 1.54
CA GLU A 283 -26.15 9.15 0.35
C GLU A 283 -24.84 9.35 -0.42
N SER A 284 -23.71 9.30 0.28
CA SER A 284 -22.37 9.34 -0.33
C SER A 284 -22.15 8.13 -1.24
N HIS A 285 -22.50 6.93 -0.77
CA HIS A 285 -22.39 5.68 -1.53
C HIS A 285 -23.34 5.67 -2.74
N LEU A 286 -24.60 6.05 -2.52
CA LEU A 286 -25.62 6.05 -3.56
C LEU A 286 -25.32 7.08 -4.66
N ARG A 287 -24.88 8.28 -4.29
CA ARG A 287 -24.49 9.32 -5.25
C ARG A 287 -23.29 8.89 -6.09
N LEU A 288 -22.29 8.24 -5.49
CA LEU A 288 -21.18 7.69 -6.27
C LEU A 288 -21.68 6.59 -7.21
N ALA A 289 -22.51 5.67 -6.71
CA ALA A 289 -23.05 4.58 -7.49
C ALA A 289 -23.82 5.09 -8.72
N ASP A 290 -24.69 6.08 -8.54
CA ASP A 290 -25.44 6.72 -9.62
C ASP A 290 -24.50 7.43 -10.62
N ALA A 291 -23.50 8.17 -10.12
CA ALA A 291 -22.57 8.91 -10.97
C ALA A 291 -21.67 8.01 -11.84
N VAL A 292 -21.38 6.78 -11.39
CA VAL A 292 -20.49 5.84 -12.10
C VAL A 292 -21.23 4.63 -12.68
N GLY A 293 -22.56 4.61 -12.57
CA GLY A 293 -23.40 3.49 -13.02
C GLY A 293 -23.13 2.18 -12.27
N ALA A 294 -22.66 2.23 -11.02
CA ALA A 294 -22.48 1.03 -10.22
C ALA A 294 -23.82 0.51 -9.71
N ARG A 295 -24.09 -0.77 -9.97
CA ARG A 295 -25.32 -1.45 -9.55
C ARG A 295 -25.11 -2.44 -8.41
N TYR A 296 -23.86 -2.67 -8.03
CA TYR A 296 -23.50 -3.61 -6.99
C TYR A 296 -22.47 -3.03 -6.06
N VAL A 297 -22.47 -3.51 -4.82
CA VAL A 297 -21.43 -3.26 -3.83
C VAL A 297 -21.06 -4.56 -3.13
N LEU A 298 -19.76 -4.78 -2.91
CA LEU A 298 -19.26 -5.91 -2.16
C LEU A 298 -19.01 -5.51 -0.70
N LEU A 299 -19.75 -6.14 0.20
CA LEU A 299 -19.52 -6.11 1.64
C LEU A 299 -18.58 -7.27 2.01
N ASP A 300 -17.28 -7.03 2.01
CA ASP A 300 -16.23 -8.00 2.35
C ASP A 300 -15.59 -7.76 3.72
N GLN A 301 -14.80 -8.73 4.18
CA GLN A 301 -14.06 -8.67 5.43
C GLN A 301 -12.53 -8.74 5.20
N TRP A 302 -12.03 -8.33 4.03
CA TRP A 302 -10.60 -8.39 3.71
C TRP A 302 -9.79 -7.58 4.75
N ASP A 303 -10.13 -6.30 4.91
CA ASP A 303 -9.46 -5.38 5.85
C ASP A 303 -10.44 -4.61 6.75
N GLY A 304 -11.72 -5.01 6.77
CA GLY A 304 -12.76 -4.42 7.63
C GLY A 304 -13.33 -3.09 7.14
N GLN A 305 -12.76 -2.47 6.09
CA GLN A 305 -13.25 -1.18 5.58
C GLN A 305 -14.65 -1.29 4.99
N ALA A 306 -14.96 -2.37 4.27
CA ALA A 306 -16.30 -2.56 3.71
C ALA A 306 -17.32 -2.77 4.85
N ALA A 307 -16.99 -3.57 5.85
CA ALA A 307 -17.81 -3.71 7.06
C ALA A 307 -18.10 -2.36 7.74
N ARG A 308 -17.08 -1.49 7.84
CA ARG A 308 -17.23 -0.16 8.44
C ARG A 308 -18.11 0.78 7.62
N TYR A 309 -17.84 0.92 6.32
CA TYR A 309 -18.48 1.97 5.50
C TYR A 309 -19.70 1.47 4.75
N VAL A 310 -19.57 0.33 4.03
CA VAL A 310 -20.70 -0.27 3.33
C VAL A 310 -21.71 -0.82 4.34
N GLY A 311 -21.24 -1.52 5.37
CA GLY A 311 -22.11 -2.05 6.42
C GLY A 311 -22.90 -0.94 7.13
N ALA A 312 -22.26 0.19 7.45
CA ALA A 312 -22.96 1.35 8.03
C ALA A 312 -24.01 1.93 7.09
N ALA A 313 -23.68 2.12 5.81
CA ALA A 313 -24.61 2.63 4.80
C ALA A 313 -25.82 1.71 4.62
N VAL A 314 -25.59 0.40 4.53
CA VAL A 314 -26.65 -0.62 4.40
C VAL A 314 -27.56 -0.62 5.64
N ASN A 315 -26.99 -0.56 6.84
CA ASN A 315 -27.77 -0.51 8.08
C ASN A 315 -28.59 0.79 8.20
N ALA A 316 -28.05 1.92 7.75
CA ALA A 316 -28.72 3.22 7.81
C ALA A 316 -29.84 3.38 6.77
N ARG A 317 -29.67 2.80 5.57
CA ARG A 317 -30.65 2.88 4.47
C ARG A 317 -30.87 1.51 3.79
N PRO A 318 -31.39 0.50 4.50
CA PRO A 318 -31.50 -0.87 3.97
C PRO A 318 -32.40 -0.95 2.73
N GLY A 319 -33.41 -0.08 2.63
CA GLY A 319 -34.31 -0.01 1.46
C GLY A 319 -33.66 0.48 0.17
N ALA A 320 -32.42 0.96 0.19
CA ALA A 320 -31.66 1.30 -1.01
C ALA A 320 -30.81 0.14 -1.55
N PHE A 321 -30.74 -0.97 -0.81
CA PHE A 321 -29.94 -2.14 -1.15
C PHE A 321 -30.82 -3.38 -1.25
N CYS A 322 -30.32 -4.38 -1.97
CA CYS A 322 -30.92 -5.70 -2.02
C CYS A 322 -29.83 -6.78 -1.96
N PHE A 323 -30.17 -7.97 -1.47
CA PHE A 323 -29.25 -9.08 -1.34
C PHE A 323 -29.17 -9.87 -2.65
N VAL A 324 -27.95 -10.07 -3.16
CA VAL A 324 -27.71 -10.90 -4.35
C VAL A 324 -27.23 -12.28 -3.92
N ARG A 325 -26.10 -12.35 -3.20
CA ARG A 325 -25.47 -13.61 -2.83
C ARG A 325 -24.49 -13.47 -1.68
N GLY A 326 -24.40 -14.51 -0.84
CA GLY A 326 -23.39 -14.65 0.21
C GLY A 326 -22.31 -15.67 -0.15
N PHE A 327 -21.09 -15.43 0.34
CA PHE A 327 -19.91 -16.27 0.15
C PHE A 327 -19.30 -16.54 1.52
N GLY A 328 -19.43 -17.78 2.00
CA GLY A 328 -19.04 -18.14 3.36
C GLY A 328 -19.99 -17.63 4.44
N GLN A 329 -19.66 -17.93 5.69
CA GLN A 329 -20.41 -17.44 6.86
C GLN A 329 -19.79 -16.13 7.37
N PRO A 330 -20.58 -15.15 7.85
CA PRO A 330 -20.05 -13.90 8.40
C PRO A 330 -19.05 -14.11 9.54
N ARG A 331 -19.27 -15.12 10.40
CA ARG A 331 -18.37 -15.47 11.51
C ARG A 331 -16.96 -15.89 11.04
N ASP A 332 -16.87 -16.43 9.83
CA ASP A 332 -15.61 -16.86 9.22
C ASP A 332 -14.99 -15.79 8.33
N GLY A 333 -15.54 -14.57 8.35
CA GLY A 333 -15.11 -13.47 7.49
C GLY A 333 -15.67 -13.55 6.07
N GLY A 334 -16.90 -14.06 5.92
CA GLY A 334 -17.63 -14.13 4.65
C GLY A 334 -17.78 -12.77 3.94
N ALA A 335 -18.17 -12.85 2.67
CA ALA A 335 -18.48 -11.69 1.84
C ALA A 335 -19.93 -11.74 1.36
N GLN A 336 -20.55 -10.57 1.19
CA GLN A 336 -21.90 -10.45 0.66
C GLN A 336 -21.90 -9.49 -0.53
N LEU A 337 -22.47 -9.95 -1.64
CA LEU A 337 -22.72 -9.11 -2.79
C LEU A 337 -24.13 -8.55 -2.68
N LEU A 338 -24.22 -7.22 -2.70
CA LEU A 338 -25.47 -6.49 -2.59
C LEU A 338 -25.73 -5.73 -3.89
N GLY A 339 -26.98 -5.67 -4.31
CA GLY A 339 -27.44 -4.78 -5.36
C GLY A 339 -27.74 -3.40 -4.79
N ILE A 340 -27.42 -2.36 -5.55
CA ILE A 340 -27.81 -0.98 -5.28
C ILE A 340 -29.06 -0.71 -6.13
N LEU A 341 -30.18 -0.45 -5.46
CA LEU A 341 -31.44 -0.19 -6.16
C LEU A 341 -31.36 1.16 -6.89
N PRO A 342 -31.93 1.28 -8.10
CA PRO A 342 -32.01 2.54 -8.80
C PRO A 342 -32.95 3.50 -8.05
N PRO A 343 -32.81 4.83 -8.23
CA PRO A 343 -33.52 5.83 -7.43
C PRO A 343 -35.03 5.59 -7.29
N GLU A 344 -35.69 5.11 -8.34
CA GLU A 344 -37.13 4.87 -8.40
C GLU A 344 -37.59 3.75 -7.46
N LEU A 345 -36.71 2.81 -7.11
CA LEU A 345 -37.00 1.65 -6.28
C LEU A 345 -36.55 1.82 -4.81
N ARG A 346 -35.85 2.90 -4.48
CA ARG A 346 -35.31 3.14 -3.11
C ARG A 346 -36.38 3.57 -2.10
N GLU A 347 -37.49 4.13 -2.57
CA GLU A 347 -38.55 4.71 -1.72
C GLU A 347 -39.72 3.74 -1.46
N SER A 348 -39.80 2.64 -2.21
CA SER A 348 -40.87 1.65 -2.11
C SER A 348 -40.30 0.31 -1.66
N PRO A 349 -40.11 0.07 -0.34
CA PRO A 349 -39.68 -1.24 0.14
C PRO A 349 -40.76 -2.27 -0.22
N SER A 350 -40.46 -3.14 -1.17
CA SER A 350 -41.34 -4.21 -1.64
C SER A 350 -41.68 -5.16 -0.49
N ARG A 351 -42.81 -4.93 0.20
CA ARG A 351 -43.26 -5.80 1.31
C ARG A 351 -43.65 -7.18 0.76
N GLY A 352 -42.73 -8.15 0.76
CA GLY A 352 -43.08 -9.53 0.40
C GLY A 352 -41.96 -10.56 0.26
N GLY A 353 -40.69 -10.16 0.20
CA GLY A 353 -39.56 -11.11 0.05
C GLY A 353 -38.92 -11.55 1.38
N GLU A 354 -38.31 -12.73 1.38
CA GLU A 354 -37.39 -13.15 2.47
C GLU A 354 -36.30 -12.09 2.65
N SER A 355 -36.09 -11.66 3.90
CA SER A 355 -35.06 -10.69 4.27
C SER A 355 -33.89 -11.40 4.93
N VAL A 356 -32.67 -11.17 4.43
CA VAL A 356 -31.43 -11.57 5.10
C VAL A 356 -30.88 -10.32 5.78
N ASP A 357 -30.79 -10.34 7.12
CA ASP A 357 -30.30 -9.22 7.92
C ASP A 357 -30.99 -7.87 7.64
N GLY A 358 -32.29 -7.90 7.32
CA GLY A 358 -33.10 -6.70 7.04
C GLY A 358 -33.02 -6.18 5.59
N VAL A 359 -32.24 -6.84 4.72
CA VAL A 359 -32.14 -6.54 3.28
C VAL A 359 -32.91 -7.59 2.49
N GLN A 360 -33.76 -7.15 1.56
CA GLN A 360 -34.58 -8.04 0.72
C GLN A 360 -33.78 -8.62 -0.44
N GLY A 361 -34.16 -9.79 -0.94
CA GLY A 361 -33.58 -10.34 -2.18
C GLY A 361 -33.73 -9.39 -3.37
N CYS A 362 -32.70 -9.30 -4.21
CA CYS A 362 -32.76 -8.47 -5.41
C CYS A 362 -33.75 -8.98 -6.46
N PRO A 363 -34.33 -8.08 -7.28
CA PRO A 363 -35.10 -8.48 -8.46
C PRO A 363 -34.28 -9.38 -9.39
N GLU A 364 -34.94 -10.29 -10.12
CA GLU A 364 -34.27 -11.23 -11.04
C GLU A 364 -33.35 -10.54 -12.06
N SER A 365 -33.64 -9.30 -12.44
CA SER A 365 -32.78 -8.50 -13.34
C SER A 365 -31.37 -8.22 -12.81
N PHE A 366 -31.11 -8.43 -11.52
CA PHE A 366 -29.79 -8.26 -10.90
C PHE A 366 -28.92 -9.54 -10.98
N ILE A 367 -29.46 -10.64 -11.49
CA ILE A 367 -28.75 -11.91 -11.58
C ILE A 367 -28.89 -12.42 -13.01
N ASN A 368 -27.83 -13.00 -13.56
CA ASN A 368 -27.96 -13.74 -14.81
C ASN A 368 -28.60 -15.11 -14.51
N PRO A 369 -29.82 -15.40 -14.99
CA PRO A 369 -30.54 -16.64 -14.65
C PRO A 369 -29.87 -17.90 -15.19
N ASN A 370 -28.99 -17.77 -16.19
CA ASN A 370 -28.24 -18.89 -16.78
C ASN A 370 -26.87 -19.11 -16.10
N SER A 371 -26.61 -18.44 -14.97
CA SER A 371 -25.33 -18.54 -14.29
C SER A 371 -25.22 -19.83 -13.48
N GLY A 372 -24.57 -20.84 -14.05
CA GLY A 372 -24.15 -22.04 -13.31
C GLY A 372 -23.15 -21.74 -12.19
N GLY A 373 -22.61 -20.51 -12.15
CA GLY A 373 -21.49 -20.09 -11.34
C GLY A 373 -20.22 -20.80 -11.80
N ARG A 374 -19.23 -20.06 -12.31
CA ARG A 374 -17.91 -20.67 -12.50
C ARG A 374 -17.39 -21.09 -11.13
N PRO A 375 -17.08 -22.38 -10.90
CA PRO A 375 -16.28 -22.75 -9.75
C PRO A 375 -15.01 -21.90 -9.81
N TYR A 376 -14.56 -21.41 -8.66
CA TYR A 376 -13.22 -20.86 -8.60
C TYR A 376 -12.26 -21.98 -9.01
N LEU A 377 -11.71 -21.85 -10.21
CA LEU A 377 -10.68 -22.76 -10.69
C LEU A 377 -9.36 -22.26 -10.11
N PRO A 378 -8.63 -23.08 -9.35
CA PRO A 378 -7.30 -22.74 -8.85
C PRO A 378 -6.32 -22.68 -10.03
N SER A 379 -6.40 -21.61 -10.80
CA SER A 379 -5.54 -21.34 -11.94
C SER A 379 -4.54 -20.26 -11.57
N LEU A 380 -3.29 -20.45 -11.98
CA LEU A 380 -2.30 -19.37 -12.01
C LEU A 380 -2.59 -18.38 -13.15
N ARG A 381 -3.50 -18.72 -14.07
CA ARG A 381 -3.92 -17.85 -15.17
C ARG A 381 -5.01 -16.91 -14.71
N ILE A 382 -4.88 -15.66 -15.11
CA ILE A 382 -5.89 -14.63 -14.87
C ILE A 382 -6.98 -14.83 -15.94
N PRO A 383 -8.26 -15.02 -15.58
CA PRO A 383 -9.33 -15.30 -16.56
C PRO A 383 -9.40 -14.27 -17.70
N LEU A 384 -9.19 -12.99 -17.38
CA LEU A 384 -9.17 -11.90 -18.36
C LEU A 384 -8.04 -12.02 -19.41
N LEU A 385 -6.98 -12.76 -19.10
CA LEU A 385 -5.82 -12.96 -19.97
C LEU A 385 -5.90 -14.28 -20.76
N GLU A 386 -6.85 -15.17 -20.46
CA GLU A 386 -7.00 -16.45 -21.16
C GLU A 386 -7.48 -16.29 -22.61
N SER A 387 -8.07 -15.14 -22.96
CA SER A 387 -8.48 -14.82 -24.34
C SER A 387 -7.37 -14.19 -25.19
N LEU A 388 -6.18 -13.96 -24.61
CA LEU A 388 -5.03 -13.36 -25.28
C LEU A 388 -3.97 -14.39 -25.71
N ASP A 389 -4.11 -15.65 -25.25
CA ASP A 389 -3.36 -16.82 -25.72
C ASP A 389 -4.15 -17.55 -26.81
#